data_AF-A0A852K7R9-F1
#
_entry.id   AF-A0A852K7R9-F1
#
_cell.length_a   1.000
_cell.length_b   1.000
_cell.length_c   1.000
_cell.angle_alpha   90.00
_cell.angle_beta   90.00
_cell.angle_gamma   90.00
#
_symmetry.space_group_name_H-M   'P 1'
#
loop_
_entity.id
_entity.type
_entity.pdbx_description
1 polymer ?
#
loop_
_entity_poly.entity_id
_entity_poly.type
_entity_poly.pdbx_seq_one_letter_code
_entity_poly.pdbx_strand_id
1 'polypeptide(L)'
;MGSDPKVRAGAVDVVRHWQDSGYMIIYVTGRPDMQKHRVVAWLSQHNFPHGAVSFCDGLTHDPLRQKAAFLQSLRTEAEISIVAGYGSTKDVSVYSSLGLAPAHIYIVGRAVKKFHNQCQ
;
A
#
# COMPACT_ATOMS: atom_id res chain seq x y z
N MET A 1 2.30 -22.33 11.61
CA MET A 1 2.15 -20.92 12.03
C MET A 1 3.31 -20.13 11.44
N GLY A 2 3.06 -19.19 10.51
CA GLY A 2 4.15 -18.38 9.92
C GLY A 2 4.61 -17.29 10.88
N SER A 3 5.93 -17.10 10.99
CA SER A 3 6.54 -16.02 11.78
C SER A 3 6.03 -14.64 11.35
N ASP A 4 5.93 -13.72 12.28
CA ASP A 4 5.57 -12.35 11.93
C ASP A 4 6.60 -11.73 10.98
N PRO A 5 6.14 -10.97 9.97
CA PRO A 5 7.04 -10.35 9.02
C PRO A 5 7.92 -9.31 9.73
N LYS A 6 9.16 -9.17 9.27
CA LYS A 6 10.06 -8.11 9.76
C LYS A 6 9.66 -6.76 9.17
N VAL A 7 9.75 -5.72 9.98
CA VAL A 7 9.62 -4.33 9.52
C VAL A 7 10.80 -3.98 8.61
N ARG A 8 10.51 -3.31 7.49
CA ARG A 8 11.54 -2.73 6.62
C ARG A 8 12.07 -1.46 7.28
N ALA A 9 13.40 -1.29 7.31
CA ALA A 9 14.02 -0.09 7.84
C ALA A 9 13.46 1.17 7.15
N GLY A 10 13.16 2.20 7.93
CA GLY A 10 12.58 3.47 7.46
C GLY A 10 11.10 3.43 7.06
N ALA A 11 10.45 2.25 7.02
CA ALA A 11 9.05 2.17 6.58
C ALA A 11 8.10 2.93 7.51
N VAL A 12 8.34 2.89 8.82
CA VAL A 12 7.53 3.65 9.80
C VAL A 12 7.72 5.15 9.59
N ASP A 13 8.96 5.59 9.36
CA ASP A 13 9.29 7.01 9.20
C ASP A 13 8.71 7.59 7.92
N VAL A 14 8.68 6.82 6.82
CA VAL A 14 8.02 7.23 5.58
C VAL A 14 6.53 7.46 5.80
N VAL A 15 5.84 6.55 6.49
CA VAL A 15 4.40 6.74 6.74
C VAL A 15 4.18 7.92 7.69
N ARG A 16 5.02 8.06 8.72
CA ARG A 16 4.94 9.18 9.66
C ARG A 16 5.15 10.52 8.95
N HIS A 17 6.11 10.62 8.04
CA HIS A 17 6.33 11.81 7.24
C HIS A 17 5.07 12.26 6.48
N TRP A 18 4.36 11.33 5.82
CA TRP A 18 3.12 11.65 5.13
C TRP A 18 1.99 12.03 6.10
N GLN A 19 1.88 11.33 7.24
CA GLN A 19 0.90 11.67 8.27
C GLN A 19 1.13 13.07 8.84
N ASP A 20 2.37 13.38 9.23
CA ASP A 20 2.77 14.68 9.80
C ASP A 20 2.59 15.82 8.78
N SER A 21 2.66 15.50 7.49
CA SER A 21 2.37 16.43 6.39
C SER A 21 0.88 16.62 6.11
N GLY A 22 0.00 16.01 6.91
CA GLY A 22 -1.46 16.17 6.83
C GLY A 22 -2.16 15.23 5.85
N TYR A 23 -1.48 14.20 5.33
CA TYR A 23 -2.09 13.25 4.40
C TYR A 23 -2.80 12.11 5.12
N MET A 24 -3.91 11.66 4.53
CA MET A 24 -4.61 10.46 4.96
C MET A 24 -3.81 9.21 4.58
N ILE A 25 -3.52 8.36 5.57
CA ILE A 25 -2.84 7.09 5.37
C ILE A 25 -3.86 5.98 5.09
N ILE A 26 -3.70 5.30 3.95
CA ILE A 26 -4.49 4.12 3.57
C ILE A 26 -3.55 2.95 3.31
N TYR A 27 -3.63 1.92 4.16
CA TYR A 27 -2.95 0.66 3.97
C TYR A 27 -3.80 -0.27 3.11
N VAL A 28 -3.26 -0.77 2.01
CA VAL A 28 -3.97 -1.69 1.11
C VAL A 28 -3.25 -3.03 1.07
N THR A 29 -3.87 -4.07 1.64
CA THR A 29 -3.28 -5.40 1.75
C THR A 29 -3.97 -6.42 0.85
N GLY A 30 -3.18 -7.31 0.25
CA GLY A 30 -3.71 -8.47 -0.48
C GLY A 30 -4.10 -9.64 0.44
N ARG A 31 -4.07 -9.44 1.76
CA ARG A 31 -4.47 -10.47 2.74
C ARG A 31 -5.99 -10.51 2.84
N PRO A 32 -6.57 -11.71 3.05
CA PRO A 32 -8.00 -11.84 3.25
C PRO A 32 -8.41 -11.13 4.56
N ASP A 33 -9.62 -10.58 4.57
CA ASP A 33 -10.28 -9.93 5.72
C ASP A 33 -10.27 -10.76 7.02
N MET A 34 -10.31 -12.10 6.89
CA MET A 34 -10.16 -13.05 8.00
C MET A 34 -8.87 -12.83 8.81
N GLN A 35 -7.85 -12.19 8.23
CA GLN A 35 -6.57 -11.85 8.89
C GLN A 35 -6.56 -10.43 9.50
N LYS A 36 -7.68 -9.70 9.51
CA LYS A 36 -7.74 -8.30 9.94
C LYS A 36 -7.11 -8.04 11.29
N HIS A 37 -7.53 -8.79 12.32
CA HIS A 37 -7.00 -8.63 13.67
C HIS A 37 -5.47 -8.77 13.72
N ARG A 38 -4.92 -9.76 13.00
CA ARG A 38 -3.47 -9.99 12.96
C ARG A 38 -2.73 -8.86 12.26
N VAL A 39 -3.24 -8.37 11.14
CA VAL A 39 -2.59 -7.28 10.38
C VAL A 39 -2.62 -5.97 11.16
N VAL A 40 -3.77 -5.63 11.74
CA VAL A 40 -3.93 -4.39 12.53
C VAL A 40 -3.07 -4.44 13.79
N ALA A 41 -3.06 -5.58 14.50
CA ALA A 41 -2.20 -5.77 15.68
C ALA A 41 -0.72 -5.62 15.30
N TRP A 42 -0.28 -6.21 14.18
CA TRP A 42 1.10 -6.11 13.74
C TRP A 42 1.51 -4.67 13.41
N LEU A 43 0.64 -3.89 12.73
CA LEU A 43 0.91 -2.47 12.46
C LEU A 43 1.06 -1.67 13.76
N SER A 44 0.14 -1.87 14.71
CA SER A 44 0.16 -1.19 16.00
C SER A 44 1.39 -1.56 16.84
N GLN A 45 1.72 -2.85 16.95
CA GLN A 45 2.89 -3.35 17.68
C GLN A 45 4.22 -2.76 17.19
N HIS A 46 4.28 -2.40 15.90
CA HIS A 46 5.47 -1.82 15.28
C HIS A 46 5.37 -0.29 15.10
N ASN A 47 4.41 0.35 15.77
CA ASN A 47 4.24 1.81 15.80
C ASN A 47 4.03 2.45 14.42
N PHE A 48 3.39 1.73 13.49
CA PHE A 48 2.92 2.37 12.27
C PHE A 48 1.81 3.39 12.61
N PRO A 49 1.82 4.58 11.97
CA PRO A 49 0.73 5.53 12.05
C PRO A 49 -0.65 4.91 11.87
N HIS A 50 -1.65 5.43 12.58
CA HIS A 50 -3.03 5.02 12.34
C HIS A 50 -3.51 5.45 10.95
N GLY A 51 -4.24 4.57 10.28
CA GLY A 51 -4.79 4.80 8.96
C GLY A 51 -5.87 3.77 8.62
N ALA A 52 -6.61 4.01 7.54
CA ALA A 52 -7.57 3.04 7.03
C ALA A 52 -6.83 1.79 6.54
N VAL A 53 -7.37 0.59 6.77
CA VAL A 53 -6.78 -0.67 6.30
C VAL A 53 -7.79 -1.43 5.45
N SER A 54 -7.49 -1.54 4.16
CA SER A 54 -8.27 -2.28 3.17
C SER A 54 -7.72 -3.68 2.96
N PHE A 55 -8.62 -4.67 2.93
CA PHE A 55 -8.32 -6.09 2.79
C PHE A 55 -8.95 -6.63 1.50
N CYS A 56 -8.46 -7.77 1.03
CA CYS A 56 -9.14 -8.54 0.01
C CYS A 56 -10.42 -9.17 0.57
N ASP A 57 -11.48 -9.19 -0.25
CA ASP A 57 -12.72 -9.89 0.05
C ASP A 57 -12.49 -11.40 -0.08
N GLY A 58 -12.43 -12.08 1.07
CA GLY A 58 -12.21 -13.52 1.15
C GLY A 58 -10.93 -14.00 0.47
N LEU A 59 -10.93 -15.28 0.07
CA LEU A 59 -9.82 -15.90 -0.66
C LEU A 59 -9.94 -15.57 -2.15
N THR A 60 -8.98 -14.82 -2.68
CA THR A 60 -8.91 -14.46 -4.10
C THR A 60 -7.64 -15.02 -4.75
N HIS A 61 -7.77 -15.44 -6.01
CA HIS A 61 -6.61 -15.79 -6.85
C HIS A 61 -5.97 -14.56 -7.50
N ASP A 62 -6.63 -13.40 -7.46
CA ASP A 62 -6.14 -12.15 -8.06
C ASP A 62 -6.27 -10.96 -7.10
N PRO A 63 -5.42 -10.88 -6.07
CA PRO A 63 -5.43 -9.77 -5.12
C PRO A 63 -5.03 -8.44 -5.76
N LEU A 64 -4.26 -8.44 -6.86
CA LEU A 64 -3.86 -7.19 -7.53
C LEU A 64 -5.05 -6.52 -8.22
N ARG A 65 -5.91 -7.30 -8.88
CA ARG A 65 -7.14 -6.76 -9.46
C ARG A 65 -8.06 -6.15 -8.41
N GLN A 66 -8.21 -6.78 -7.25
CA GLN A 66 -9.01 -6.22 -6.15
C GLN A 66 -8.39 -4.92 -5.61
N LYS A 67 -7.07 -4.86 -5.44
CA LYS A 67 -6.39 -3.61 -5.08
C LYS A 67 -6.66 -2.50 -6.09
N ALA A 68 -6.53 -2.80 -7.38
CA ALA A 68 -6.78 -1.83 -8.45
C ALA A 68 -8.23 -1.32 -8.41
N ALA A 69 -9.20 -2.21 -8.26
CA ALA A 69 -10.61 -1.85 -8.13
C ALA A 69 -10.88 -0.97 -6.91
N PHE A 70 -10.32 -1.32 -5.74
CA PHE A 70 -10.45 -0.53 -4.52
C PHE A 70 -9.84 0.87 -4.66
N LEU A 71 -8.61 0.98 -5.19
CA LEU A 71 -7.97 2.28 -5.40
C LEU A 71 -8.72 3.12 -6.44
N GLN A 72 -9.30 2.49 -7.46
CA GLN A 72 -10.15 3.17 -8.43
C GLN A 72 -11.41 3.72 -7.77
N SER A 73 -12.10 2.94 -6.92
CA SER A 73 -13.31 3.41 -6.23
C SER A 73 -13.00 4.55 -5.26
N LEU A 74 -11.85 4.54 -4.57
CA LEU A 74 -11.42 5.69 -3.77
C LEU A 74 -11.34 6.97 -4.62
N ARG A 75 -10.82 6.88 -5.84
CA ARG A 75 -10.71 8.04 -6.74
C ARG A 75 -12.06 8.48 -7.30
N THR A 76 -12.90 7.56 -7.73
CA THR A 76 -14.12 7.88 -8.48
C THR A 76 -15.36 8.05 -7.64
N GLU A 77 -15.46 7.34 -6.52
CA GLU A 77 -16.65 7.33 -5.67
C GLU A 77 -16.45 8.15 -4.40
N ALA A 78 -15.25 8.09 -3.81
CA ALA A 78 -14.92 8.86 -2.60
C ALA A 78 -14.15 10.16 -2.89
N GLU A 79 -13.89 10.48 -4.16
CA GLU A 79 -13.17 11.67 -4.62
C GLU A 79 -11.79 11.88 -3.95
N ILE A 80 -11.15 10.79 -3.55
CA ILE A 80 -9.82 10.82 -2.92
C ILE A 80 -8.74 10.95 -3.99
N SER A 81 -7.92 11.99 -3.87
CA SER A 81 -6.71 12.15 -4.68
C SER A 81 -5.55 11.34 -4.10
N ILE A 82 -5.07 10.36 -4.86
CA ILE A 82 -3.93 9.52 -4.48
C ILE A 82 -2.64 10.23 -4.92
N VAL A 83 -1.88 10.75 -3.96
CA VAL A 83 -0.68 11.56 -4.24
C VAL A 83 0.61 10.74 -4.31
N ALA A 84 0.66 9.57 -3.67
CA ALA A 84 1.83 8.70 -3.66
C ALA A 84 1.41 7.24 -3.43
N GLY A 85 2.14 6.30 -4.04
CA GLY A 85 1.94 4.86 -3.90
C GLY A 85 3.21 4.13 -3.50
N TYR A 86 3.19 3.43 -2.37
CA TYR A 86 4.30 2.60 -1.87
C TYR A 86 3.91 1.13 -1.94
N GLY A 87 4.63 0.34 -2.72
CA GLY A 87 4.29 -1.07 -2.92
C GLY A 87 5.44 -1.91 -3.43
N SER A 88 5.14 -3.15 -3.80
CA SER A 88 6.10 -4.02 -4.49
C SER A 88 6.19 -3.67 -5.98
N THR A 89 7.11 -4.32 -6.70
CA THR A 89 7.17 -4.24 -8.17
C THR A 89 5.87 -4.62 -8.86
N LYS A 90 5.02 -5.44 -8.23
CA LYS A 90 3.71 -5.85 -8.78
C LYS A 90 2.67 -4.74 -8.70
N ASP A 91 2.83 -3.79 -7.78
CA ASP A 91 1.88 -2.71 -7.56
C ASP A 91 2.15 -1.52 -8.51
N VAL A 92 3.34 -1.42 -9.12
CA VAL A 92 3.73 -0.31 -10.02
C VAL A 92 2.71 -0.12 -11.14
N SER A 93 2.32 -1.20 -11.85
CA SER A 93 1.35 -1.09 -12.94
C SER A 93 -0.04 -0.68 -12.46
N VAL A 94 -0.42 -1.05 -11.24
CA VAL A 94 -1.69 -0.63 -10.64
C VAL A 94 -1.67 0.89 -10.44
N TYR A 95 -0.62 1.42 -9.80
CA TYR A 95 -0.49 2.86 -9.58
C TYR A 95 -0.40 3.65 -10.89
N SER A 96 0.37 3.18 -11.88
CA SER A 96 0.45 3.83 -13.19
C SER A 96 -0.91 3.84 -13.91
N SER A 97 -1.69 2.75 -13.85
CA SER A 97 -3.03 2.72 -14.46
C SER A 97 -4.03 3.68 -13.81
N LEU A 98 -3.78 4.05 -12.55
CA LEU A 98 -4.55 5.05 -11.82
C LEU A 98 -4.08 6.49 -12.11
N GLY A 99 -3.08 6.67 -12.98
CA GLY A 99 -2.58 7.97 -13.40
C GLY A 99 -1.52 8.58 -12.49
N LEU A 100 -0.94 7.82 -11.54
CA LEU A 100 0.19 8.32 -10.75
C LEU A 100 1.43 8.47 -11.65
N ALA A 101 2.08 9.63 -11.55
CA ALA A 101 3.35 9.87 -12.20
C ALA A 101 4.46 8.99 -11.59
N PRO A 102 5.48 8.56 -12.36
CA PRO A 102 6.62 7.78 -11.84
C PRO A 102 7.30 8.39 -10.61
N ALA A 103 7.33 9.72 -10.49
CA ALA A 103 7.91 10.42 -9.34
C ALA A 103 7.15 10.16 -8.02
N HIS A 104 5.91 9.70 -8.09
CA HIS A 104 5.02 9.46 -6.96
C HIS A 104 4.75 7.95 -6.72
N ILE A 105 5.47 7.08 -7.43
CA ILE A 105 5.38 5.63 -7.26
C ILE A 105 6.71 5.17 -6.66
N TYR A 106 6.67 4.41 -5.57
CA TYR A 106 7.86 3.97 -4.84
C TYR A 106 7.85 2.46 -4.63
N ILE A 107 8.96 1.80 -4.97
CA ILE A 107 9.13 0.38 -4.68
C ILE A 107 9.70 0.19 -3.26
N VAL A 108 8.96 -0.51 -2.42
CA VAL A 108 9.41 -0.95 -1.10
C VAL A 108 10.31 -2.17 -1.24
N GLY A 109 11.63 -1.96 -1.24
CA GLY A 109 12.61 -3.03 -1.24
C GLY A 109 13.80 -2.73 -2.15
N ARG A 110 14.35 -3.77 -2.78
CA ARG A 110 15.51 -3.63 -3.65
C ARG A 110 15.10 -2.96 -4.96
N ALA A 111 15.86 -1.95 -5.38
CA ALA A 111 15.71 -1.32 -6.69
C ALA A 111 15.81 -2.36 -7.82
N VAL A 112 14.93 -2.25 -8.81
CA VAL A 112 14.88 -3.17 -9.95
C VAL A 112 15.04 -2.36 -11.22
N LYS A 113 16.14 -2.59 -11.96
CA LYS A 113 16.51 -1.85 -13.17
C LYS A 113 15.36 -1.72 -14.18
N LYS A 114 14.52 -2.75 -14.30
CA LYS A 114 13.35 -2.78 -15.20
C LYS A 114 12.36 -1.63 -14.96
N PHE A 115 12.26 -1.13 -13.72
CA PHE A 115 11.26 -0.13 -13.33
C PHE A 115 11.83 1.28 -13.15
N HIS A 116 13.10 1.53 -13.52
CA HIS A 116 13.77 2.80 -13.29
C HIS A 116 13.03 4.03 -13.87
N ASN A 117 12.31 3.88 -14.97
CA ASN A 117 11.54 4.96 -15.59
C ASN A 117 10.06 5.00 -15.16
N GLN A 118 9.62 4.08 -14.29
CA GLN A 118 8.22 3.89 -13.90
C GLN A 118 7.96 4.18 -12.43
N CYS A 119 9.00 4.30 -11.61
CA CYS A 119 8.94 4.61 -10.19
C CYS A 119 10.25 5.24 -9.70
N GLN A 120 10.23 5.79 -8.50
CA GLN A 120 11.41 6.06 -7.67
C GLN A 120 11.83 4.79 -6.90
#